data_AF-A0A1H0WTR1-F1
#
_entry.id   AF-A0A1H0WTR1-F1
#
_cell.length_a   1.000
_cell.length_b   1.000
_cell.length_c   1.000
_cell.angle_alpha   90.00
_cell.angle_beta   90.00
_cell.angle_gamma   90.00
#
_symmetry.space_group_name_H-M   'P 1'
#
loop_
_entity.id
_entity.type
_entity.pdbx_description
1 polymer ?
#
loop_
_entity_poly.entity_id
_entity_poly.type
_entity_poly.pdbx_seq_one_letter_code
_entity_poly.pdbx_strand_id
1 'polypeptide(L)'
;MAPWLAEQPKTIVVQPTTLCPMDCTYCYLLERHLKQEMTPQVATAIADGIAASWEPVEVVWHGGEPLAVGLERFVELLQPFESLRLPGACGTRSRLAVAGRSPTPGATCSCSTRSAWA
;
A
#
# COMPACT_ATOMS: atom_id res chain seq x y z
N MET A 1 0.97 25.65 -13.53
CA MET A 1 1.37 24.24 -13.35
C MET A 1 1.69 23.65 -14.71
N ALA A 2 2.63 22.71 -14.82
CA ALA A 2 2.99 22.15 -16.13
C ALA A 2 1.83 21.31 -16.68
N PRO A 3 1.41 21.49 -17.95
CA PRO A 3 0.20 20.88 -18.49
C PRO A 3 0.24 19.34 -18.61
N TRP A 4 1.41 18.73 -18.42
CA TRP A 4 1.60 17.27 -18.45
C TRP A 4 1.61 16.61 -17.05
N LEU A 5 1.45 17.39 -15.98
CA LEU A 5 1.29 16.87 -14.62
C LEU A 5 -0.17 16.93 -14.21
N ALA A 6 -0.70 15.79 -13.76
CA ALA A 6 -2.05 15.73 -13.21
C ALA A 6 -2.13 16.53 -11.91
N GLU A 7 -3.29 17.15 -11.65
CA GLU A 7 -3.51 17.95 -10.43
C GLU A 7 -3.69 17.09 -9.18
N GLN A 8 -4.05 15.81 -9.35
CA GLN A 8 -4.19 14.83 -8.28
C GLN A 8 -3.67 13.45 -8.72
N PRO A 9 -3.06 12.67 -7.83
CA PRO A 9 -2.64 11.31 -8.13
C PRO A 9 -3.85 10.36 -8.20
N LYS A 10 -3.83 9.41 -9.13
CA LYS A 10 -4.80 8.30 -9.14
C LYS A 10 -4.33 7.10 -8.32
N THR A 11 -3.00 6.98 -8.17
CA THR A 11 -2.35 5.86 -7.48
C THR A 11 -1.19 6.38 -6.66
N ILE A 12 -1.08 5.90 -5.43
CA ILE A 12 0.04 6.13 -4.52
C ILE A 12 0.71 4.78 -4.27
N VAL A 13 1.99 4.65 -4.60
CA VAL A 13 2.77 3.45 -4.34
C VAL A 13 3.55 3.66 -3.03
N VAL A 14 3.37 2.76 -2.07
CA VAL A 14 3.88 2.86 -0.70
C VAL A 14 4.80 1.69 -0.41
N GLN A 15 6.01 1.98 0.10
CA GLN A 15 6.99 0.98 0.51
C GLN A 15 7.06 0.83 2.02
N PRO A 16 6.44 -0.21 2.62
CA PRO A 16 6.45 -0.40 4.07
C PRO A 16 7.80 -0.91 4.58
N THR A 17 8.56 -1.61 3.74
CA THR A 17 9.90 -2.09 4.07
C THR A 17 10.76 -2.25 2.81
N THR A 18 12.08 -2.11 2.95
CA THR A 18 13.03 -2.52 1.90
C THR A 18 13.26 -4.02 1.86
N LEU A 19 13.02 -4.73 2.97
CA LEU A 19 13.39 -6.14 3.10
C LEU A 19 12.58 -7.04 2.16
N CYS A 20 13.23 -7.83 1.31
CA CYS A 20 12.62 -8.89 0.53
C CYS A 20 13.35 -10.23 0.80
N PRO A 21 12.65 -11.27 1.28
CA PRO A 21 13.24 -12.61 1.47
C PRO A 21 13.63 -13.30 0.16
N MET A 22 13.16 -12.81 -0.99
CA MET A 22 13.47 -13.40 -2.29
C MET A 22 14.74 -12.79 -2.90
N ASP A 23 15.57 -13.64 -3.47
CA ASP A 23 16.84 -13.24 -4.09
C ASP A 23 16.73 -13.17 -5.62
N CYS A 24 15.80 -12.34 -6.11
CA CYS A 24 15.60 -12.17 -7.55
C CYS A 24 16.81 -11.50 -8.21
N THR A 25 17.41 -12.15 -9.21
CA THR A 25 18.56 -11.63 -9.99
C THR A 25 18.26 -10.36 -10.77
N TYR A 26 16.98 -10.08 -11.00
CA TYR A 26 16.47 -8.91 -11.73
C TYR A 26 15.81 -7.87 -10.80
N CYS A 27 16.04 -7.96 -9.48
CA CYS A 27 15.44 -7.03 -8.54
C CYS A 27 16.01 -5.61 -8.74
N TYR A 28 15.14 -4.63 -8.97
CA TYR A 28 15.54 -3.21 -9.06
C TYR A 28 15.94 -2.62 -7.69
N LEU A 29 15.52 -3.26 -6.60
CA LEU A 29 15.77 -2.79 -5.24
C LEU A 29 17.13 -3.31 -4.76
N LEU A 30 18.15 -2.45 -4.87
CA LEU A 30 19.54 -2.78 -4.49
C LEU A 30 19.66 -3.12 -3.00
N GLU A 31 18.91 -2.41 -2.15
CA GLU A 31 18.94 -2.52 -0.70
C GLU A 31 17.95 -3.57 -0.15
N ARG A 32 17.49 -4.53 -0.98
CA ARG A 32 16.46 -5.52 -0.60
C ARG A 32 16.79 -6.38 0.62
N HIS A 33 18.05 -6.43 1.04
CA HIS A 33 18.53 -7.21 2.18
C HIS A 33 18.52 -6.39 3.48
N LEU A 34 18.34 -5.07 3.40
CA LEU A 34 18.24 -4.21 4.56
C LEU A 34 16.79 -4.21 5.06
N LYS A 35 16.63 -4.19 6.38
CA LYS A 35 15.33 -4.08 7.04
C LYS A 35 15.05 -2.64 7.47
N GLN A 36 14.88 -1.76 6.50
CA GLN A 36 14.42 -0.39 6.73
C GLN A 36 12.89 -0.41 6.71
N GLU A 37 12.26 -0.07 7.83
CA GLU A 37 10.80 -0.14 7.99
C GLU A 37 10.20 1.27 8.06
N MET A 38 9.05 1.43 7.42
CA MET A 38 8.21 2.61 7.54
C MET A 38 7.71 2.76 8.98
N THR A 39 7.78 3.97 9.53
CA THR A 39 7.18 4.28 10.83
C THR A 39 5.69 4.59 10.69
N PRO A 40 4.88 4.37 11.75
CA PRO A 40 3.46 4.74 11.73
C PRO A 40 3.21 6.23 11.40
N GLN A 41 4.12 7.12 11.81
CA GLN A 41 4.02 8.56 11.52
C GLN A 41 4.10 8.86 10.03
N VAL A 42 4.88 8.09 9.27
CA VAL A 42 4.95 8.22 7.81
C VAL A 42 3.63 7.77 7.18
N ALA A 43 3.05 6.65 7.64
CA ALA A 43 1.75 6.20 7.14
C ALA A 43 0.63 7.22 7.43
N THR A 44 0.63 7.82 8.62
CA THR A 44 -0.29 8.92 8.96
C THR A 44 -0.08 10.13 8.05
N ALA A 45 1.16 10.56 7.84
CA ALA A 45 1.45 11.70 6.96
C ALA A 45 1.00 11.46 5.51
N ILE A 46 1.09 10.21 5.01
CA ILE A 46 0.57 9.86 3.69
C ILE A 46 -0.96 9.96 3.67
N ALA A 47 -1.65 9.41 4.68
CA ALA A 47 -3.11 9.47 4.76
C ALA A 47 -3.63 10.92 4.89
N ASP A 48 -3.01 11.73 5.74
CA ASP A 48 -3.35 13.15 5.93
C ASP A 48 -3.10 13.98 4.67
N GLY A 49 -2.17 13.56 3.82
CA GLY A 49 -1.88 14.19 2.53
C GLY A 49 -2.92 13.91 1.45
N ILE A 50 -3.82 12.93 1.64
CA ILE A 50 -4.90 12.62 0.70
C ILE A 50 -6.06 13.59 0.96
N ALA A 51 -6.28 14.53 0.04
CA ALA A 51 -7.35 15.51 0.22
C ALA A 51 -8.73 14.85 0.09
N ALA A 52 -9.65 15.20 0.98
CA ALA A 52 -11.03 14.70 0.94
C ALA A 52 -11.80 15.11 -0.33
N SER A 53 -11.35 16.17 -1.03
CA SER A 53 -11.92 16.63 -2.29
C SER A 53 -11.41 15.89 -3.52
N TRP A 54 -10.43 15.00 -3.37
CA TRP A 54 -9.91 14.23 -4.49
C TRP A 54 -10.90 13.15 -4.93
N GLU A 55 -10.74 12.73 -6.18
CA GLU A 55 -11.34 11.49 -6.65
C GLU A 55 -10.71 10.30 -5.90
N PRO A 56 -11.43 9.17 -5.78
CA PRO A 56 -10.92 7.94 -5.19
C PRO A 56 -9.49 7.58 -5.63
N VAL A 57 -8.58 7.43 -4.66
CA VAL A 57 -7.16 7.11 -4.90
C VAL A 57 -6.87 5.65 -4.57
N GLU A 58 -6.07 4.99 -5.41
CA GLU A 58 -5.57 3.65 -5.13
C GLU A 58 -4.25 3.70 -4.35
N VAL A 59 -4.19 3.05 -3.19
CA VAL A 59 -2.96 2.92 -2.41
C VAL A 59 -2.38 1.52 -2.64
N VAL A 60 -1.24 1.44 -3.31
CA VAL A 60 -0.55 0.19 -3.65
C VAL A 60 0.62 -0.03 -2.70
N TRP A 61 0.55 -1.06 -1.88
CA TRP A 61 1.64 -1.48 -1.00
C TRP A 61 2.62 -2.36 -1.78
N HIS A 62 3.83 -1.86 -2.04
CA HIS A 62 4.85 -2.47 -2.89
C HIS A 62 6.25 -2.25 -2.31
N GLY A 63 7.30 -2.82 -2.92
CA GLY A 63 8.68 -2.64 -2.48
C GLY A 63 9.06 -3.60 -1.35
N GLY A 64 10.28 -4.12 -1.43
CA GLY A 64 10.69 -5.26 -0.64
C GLY A 64 9.71 -6.43 -0.81
N GLU A 65 9.42 -7.11 0.29
CA GLU A 65 8.23 -7.92 0.49
C GLU A 65 7.37 -7.21 1.55
N PRO A 66 6.21 -6.64 1.20
CA PRO A 66 5.43 -5.82 2.13
C PRO A 66 5.09 -6.49 3.46
N LEU A 67 4.84 -7.82 3.44
CA LEU A 67 4.52 -8.58 4.65
C LEU A 67 5.76 -8.93 5.49
N ALA A 68 6.99 -8.66 5.02
CA ALA A 68 8.22 -8.87 5.78
C ALA A 68 8.38 -7.88 6.96
N VAL A 69 7.57 -6.81 6.99
CA VAL A 69 7.42 -5.93 8.16
C VAL A 69 6.68 -6.62 9.32
N GLY A 70 5.98 -7.73 9.05
CA GLY A 70 5.13 -8.46 10.00
C GLY A 70 3.66 -8.02 9.95
N LEU A 71 2.74 -8.96 10.21
CA LEU A 71 1.29 -8.73 10.05
C LEU A 71 0.77 -7.62 10.98
N GLU A 72 1.14 -7.64 12.26
CA GLU A 72 0.68 -6.65 13.25
C GLU A 72 1.10 -5.24 12.84
N ARG A 73 2.39 -5.05 12.55
CA ARG A 73 2.91 -3.76 12.07
C ARG A 73 2.28 -3.36 10.74
N PHE A 74 2.05 -4.30 9.83
CA PHE A 74 1.39 -3.99 8.56
C PHE A 74 -0.04 -3.48 8.78
N VAL A 75 -0.78 -4.06 9.72
CA VAL A 75 -2.11 -3.56 10.12
C VAL A 75 -2.03 -2.17 10.76
N GLU A 76 -1.03 -1.91 11.62
CA GLU A 76 -0.78 -0.57 12.17
C GLU A 76 -0.55 0.47 11.07
N LEU A 77 0.18 0.12 10.01
CA LEU A 77 0.44 1.01 8.87
C LEU A 77 -0.81 1.25 8.01
N LEU A 78 -1.76 0.31 7.99
CA LEU A 78 -3.03 0.46 7.28
C LEU A 78 -4.05 1.33 8.05
N GLN A 79 -3.97 1.34 9.38
CA GLN A 79 -4.96 1.98 10.25
C GLN A 79 -5.26 3.46 9.89
N PRO A 80 -4.27 4.32 9.55
CA PRO A 80 -4.55 5.71 9.19
C PRO A 80 -5.45 5.88 7.95
N PHE A 81 -5.47 4.90 7.05
CA PHE A 81 -6.24 4.96 5.81
C PHE A 81 -7.70 4.51 5.97
N GLU A 82 -8.08 3.93 7.11
CA GLU A 82 -9.43 3.36 7.27
C GLU A 82 -10.53 4.44 7.28
N SER A 83 -10.24 5.63 7.80
CA SER A 83 -11.16 6.77 7.78
C SER A 83 -11.47 7.26 6.35
N LEU A 84 -10.52 7.07 5.43
CA LEU A 84 -10.65 7.43 4.00
C LEU A 84 -11.46 6.39 3.20
N ARG A 85 -11.82 5.27 3.82
CA ARG A 85 -12.62 4.21 3.19
C ARG A 85 -14.12 4.39 3.36
N LEU A 86 -14.55 5.26 4.27
CA LEU A 86 -15.95 5.45 4.64
C LEU A 86 -16.75 6.18 3.54
N PRO A 87 -18.04 5.87 3.36
CA PRO A 87 -18.91 6.60 2.43
C PRO A 87 -18.94 8.10 2.77
N GLY A 88 -18.59 8.96 1.81
CA GLY A 88 -18.53 10.41 1.98
C GLY A 88 -17.12 10.99 2.21
N ALA A 89 -16.10 10.14 2.40
CA ALA A 89 -14.69 10.51 2.28
C ALA A 89 -14.17 10.27 0.84
N CYS A 90 -13.05 10.90 0.45
CA CYS A 90 -12.34 10.55 -0.78
C CYS A 90 -12.00 9.05 -0.75
N GLY A 91 -12.72 8.24 -1.53
CA GLY A 91 -12.70 6.79 -1.36
C GLY A 91 -11.33 6.19 -1.67
N THR A 92 -10.61 5.71 -0.66
CA THR A 92 -9.33 5.02 -0.92
C THR A 92 -9.54 3.53 -1.16
N ARG A 93 -8.84 2.97 -2.16
CA ARG A 93 -8.77 1.52 -2.40
C ARG A 93 -7.34 1.03 -2.14
N SER A 94 -7.15 0.22 -1.10
CA SER A 94 -5.84 -0.39 -0.83
C SER A 94 -5.67 -1.68 -1.64
N ARG A 95 -4.54 -1.80 -2.34
CA ARG A 95 -4.10 -3.01 -3.05
C ARG A 95 -2.72 -3.42 -2.53
N LEU A 96 -2.53 -4.71 -2.28
CA LEU A 96 -1.25 -5.27 -1.85
C LEU A 96 -0.56 -5.96 -3.04
N ALA A 97 0.70 -5.59 -3.32
CA ALA A 97 1.54 -6.22 -4.32
C ALA A 97 2.59 -7.11 -3.64
N VAL A 98 2.29 -8.41 -3.51
CA VAL A 98 3.17 -9.43 -2.90
C VAL A 98 4.15 -9.97 -3.94
N ALA A 99 5.42 -10.12 -3.58
CA ALA A 99 6.38 -10.86 -4.39
C ALA A 99 6.12 -12.36 -4.14
N GLY A 100 5.55 -13.06 -5.12
CA GLY A 100 4.81 -14.31 -4.91
C GLY A 100 5.49 -15.42 -4.07
N ARG A 101 4.78 -15.84 -3.01
CA ARG A 101 4.41 -17.24 -2.76
C ARG A 101 2.95 -17.23 -2.26
N SER A 102 1.98 -17.48 -3.15
CA SER A 102 0.59 -17.65 -2.75
C SER A 102 0.48 -18.86 -1.80
N PRO A 103 -0.24 -18.77 -0.67
CA PRO A 103 -0.96 -19.93 -0.20
C PRO A 103 -2.20 -20.06 -1.10
N THR A 104 -2.17 -21.04 -2.00
CA THR A 104 -3.20 -21.47 -2.98
C THR A 104 -3.12 -20.91 -4.42
N PRO A 105 -3.24 -21.78 -5.45
CA PRO A 105 -3.44 -21.36 -6.84
C PRO A 105 -4.88 -20.87 -7.03
N GLY A 106 -5.06 -19.62 -7.49
CA GLY A 106 -6.36 -19.06 -7.87
C GLY A 106 -6.72 -17.68 -7.31
N ALA A 107 -5.92 -17.12 -6.40
CA ALA A 107 -6.22 -15.82 -5.80
C ALA A 107 -5.70 -14.65 -6.65
N THR A 108 -6.49 -14.18 -7.60
CA THR A 108 -6.48 -12.75 -7.93
C THR A 108 -7.09 -12.02 -6.74
N CYS A 109 -6.27 -11.37 -5.90
CA CYS A 109 -6.78 -10.53 -4.82
C CYS A 109 -7.29 -9.21 -5.42
N SER A 110 -8.40 -9.26 -6.14
CA SER A 110 -9.24 -8.09 -6.35
C SER A 110 -10.03 -7.88 -5.06
N CYS A 111 -9.60 -6.94 -4.22
CA CYS A 111 -10.45 -6.47 -3.14
C CYS A 111 -11.57 -5.61 -3.76
N SER A 112 -12.54 -6.28 -4.38
CA SER A 112 -13.86 -5.75 -4.70
C SER A 112 -14.80 -6.23 -3.59
N THR A 113 -15.23 -5.28 -2.76
CA THR A 113 -16.43 -5.34 -1.90
C THR A 113 -17.03 -6.72 -1.67
N ARG A 114 -16.70 -7.32 -0.52
CA ARG A 114 -17.68 -8.07 0.25
C ARG A 114 -17.44 -7.81 1.73
N SER A 115 -18.37 -7.08 2.32
CA SER A 115 -18.64 -6.99 3.74
C SER A 115 -18.56 -8.39 4.37
N ALA A 116 -17.56 -8.61 5.21
CA ALA A 116 -17.46 -9.79 6.05
C ALA A 116 -16.65 -9.43 7.31
N TRP A 117 -17.18 -8.51 8.09
CA TRP A 117 -16.93 -8.47 9.53
C TRP A 117 -18.32 -8.43 10.15
N ALA A 118 -18.71 -9.56 10.74
CA ALA A 118 -19.83 -9.63 11.67
C ALA A 118 -19.48 -8.90 12.95
#